data_AF-A0A975GPD3-F1
#
_entry.id   AF-A0A975GPD3-F1
#
_cell.length_a   1.000
_cell.length_b   1.000
_cell.length_c   1.000
_cell.angle_alpha   90.00
_cell.angle_beta   90.00
_cell.angle_gamma   90.00
#
_symmetry.space_group_name_H-M   'P 1'
#
loop_
_entity.id
_entity.type
_entity.pdbx_description
1 polymer ?
#
loop_
_entity_poly.entity_id
_entity_poly.type
_entity_poly.pdbx_seq_one_letter_code
_entity_poly.pdbx_strand_id
1 'polypeptide(L)'
;MMETGKMAKQMITFQKTLFENAFNAMSMVQDQTEKMAGDFLAQLPWVNEEGKKAISNSTEFYKKARTDFKNAVDDGFAKMEELFIQK
;
A
#
# COMPACT_ATOMS: atom_id res chain seq x y z
N MET A 1 -29.95 16.49 7.34
CA MET A 1 -28.67 17.10 6.94
C MET A 1 -27.58 16.89 7.99
N MET A 2 -27.77 17.25 9.27
CA MET A 2 -26.79 16.96 10.34
C MET A 2 -26.55 15.46 10.61
N GLU A 3 -27.60 14.63 10.65
CA GLU A 3 -27.45 13.17 10.83
C GLU A 3 -26.77 12.50 9.62
N THR A 4 -27.15 12.87 8.41
CA THR A 4 -26.55 12.36 7.17
C THR A 4 -25.06 12.70 7.08
N GLY A 5 -24.63 13.91 7.49
CA GLY A 5 -23.21 14.28 7.55
C GLY A 5 -22.42 13.51 8.62
N LYS A 6 -23.02 13.27 9.80
CA LYS A 6 -22.42 12.43 10.85
C LYS A 6 -22.26 10.98 10.41
N MET A 7 -23.28 10.40 9.77
CA MET A 7 -23.23 9.04 9.22
C MET A 7 -22.18 8.92 8.11
N ALA A 8 -22.10 9.91 7.20
CA ALA A 8 -21.07 9.95 6.15
C ALA A 8 -19.66 10.00 6.75
N LYS A 9 -19.44 10.86 7.76
CA LYS A 9 -18.16 10.93 8.49
C LYS A 9 -17.76 9.59 9.10
N GLN A 10 -18.68 8.96 9.84
CA GLN A 10 -18.42 7.66 10.47
C GLN A 10 -18.08 6.57 9.45
N MET A 11 -18.81 6.52 8.33
CA MET A 11 -18.55 5.57 7.24
C MET A 11 -17.20 5.80 6.59
N ILE A 12 -16.85 7.06 6.28
CA ILE A 12 -15.54 7.41 5.70
C ILE A 12 -14.41 7.03 6.64
N THR A 13 -14.51 7.38 7.93
CA THR A 13 -13.50 7.00 8.93
C THR A 13 -13.37 5.48 9.04
N PHE A 14 -14.48 4.74 9.08
CA PHE A 14 -14.45 3.27 9.14
C PHE A 14 -13.75 2.67 7.92
N GLN A 15 -14.09 3.11 6.70
CA GLN A 15 -13.48 2.62 5.46
C GLN A 15 -11.98 2.94 5.40
N LYS A 16 -11.58 4.14 5.84
CA LYS A 16 -10.17 4.55 5.91
C LYS A 16 -9.38 3.66 6.87
N THR A 17 -9.88 3.45 8.08
CA THR A 17 -9.24 2.57 9.07
C THR A 17 -9.16 1.12 8.59
N LEU A 18 -10.22 0.61 7.96
CA LEU A 18 -10.22 -0.73 7.38
C LEU A 18 -9.16 -0.86 6.29
N PHE A 19 -9.08 0.11 5.38
CA PHE A 19 -8.08 0.16 4.33
C PHE A 19 -6.67 0.22 4.90
N GLU A 20 -6.39 1.12 5.85
CA GLU A 20 -5.07 1.25 6.48
C GLU A 20 -4.61 -0.06 7.12
N ASN A 21 -5.49 -0.72 7.88
CA ASN A 21 -5.18 -1.99 8.52
C ASN A 21 -4.90 -3.10 7.49
N ALA A 22 -5.77 -3.24 6.49
CA ALA A 22 -5.60 -4.24 5.44
C ALA A 22 -4.33 -3.99 4.60
N PHE A 23 -4.08 -2.73 4.24
CA PHE A 23 -2.90 -2.32 3.49
C PHE A 23 -1.62 -2.61 4.28
N ASN A 24 -1.58 -2.29 5.57
CA ASN A 24 -0.41 -2.56 6.42
C ASN A 24 -0.15 -4.07 6.54
N ALA A 25 -1.19 -4.87 6.79
CA ALA A 25 -1.07 -6.33 6.84
C ALA A 25 -0.56 -6.91 5.52
N MET A 26 -1.12 -6.50 4.38
CA MET A 26 -0.66 -6.95 3.06
C MET A 26 0.77 -6.48 2.77
N SER A 27 1.12 -5.25 3.14
CA SER A 27 2.48 -4.72 2.95
C SER A 27 3.51 -5.55 3.71
N MET A 28 3.21 -5.95 4.95
CA MET A 28 4.08 -6.83 5.71
C MET A 28 4.26 -8.21 5.05
N VAL A 29 3.18 -8.81 4.55
CA VAL A 29 3.24 -10.11 3.86
C VAL A 29 4.05 -10.01 2.57
N GLN A 30 3.83 -8.95 1.79
CA GLN A 30 4.61 -8.66 0.57
C GLN A 30 6.09 -8.47 0.90
N ASP A 31 6.43 -7.66 1.91
CA ASP A 31 7.82 -7.41 2.29
C ASP A 31 8.55 -8.71 2.70
N GLN A 32 7.88 -9.59 3.44
CA GLN A 32 8.41 -10.89 3.81
C GLN A 32 8.58 -11.82 2.60
N THR A 33 7.61 -11.82 1.69
CA THR A 33 7.63 -12.64 0.47
C THR A 33 8.72 -12.18 -0.49
N GLU A 34 8.84 -10.87 -0.72
CA GLU A 34 9.87 -10.25 -1.55
C GLU A 34 11.26 -10.59 -1.02
N LYS A 35 11.45 -10.52 0.30
CA LYS A 35 12.71 -10.91 0.93
C LYS A 35 13.02 -12.38 0.69
N MET A 36 12.09 -13.28 1.01
CA MET A 36 12.30 -14.73 0.80
C MET A 36 12.57 -15.07 -0.66
N ALA A 37 11.79 -14.51 -1.59
CA ALA A 37 11.97 -14.73 -3.02
C ALA A 37 13.31 -14.17 -3.52
N GLY A 38 13.67 -12.96 -3.07
CA GLY A 38 14.96 -12.34 -3.41
C GLY A 38 16.15 -13.16 -2.91
N ASP A 39 16.12 -13.60 -1.65
CA ASP A 39 17.15 -14.45 -1.06
C ASP A 39 17.27 -15.80 -1.80
N PHE A 40 16.14 -16.42 -2.15
CA PHE A 40 16.12 -17.66 -2.92
C PHE A 40 16.70 -17.50 -4.32
N LEU A 41 16.27 -16.46 -5.05
CA LEU A 41 16.75 -16.20 -6.41
C LEU A 41 18.25 -15.88 -6.41
N ALA A 42 18.75 -15.13 -5.42
CA ALA A 42 20.16 -14.79 -5.30
C ALA A 42 21.09 -15.99 -5.02
N GLN A 43 20.55 -17.11 -4.52
CA GLN A 43 21.30 -18.35 -4.27
C GLN A 43 21.44 -19.24 -5.51
N LEU A 44 20.72 -18.93 -6.60
CA LEU A 44 20.75 -19.76 -7.81
C LEU A 44 22.11 -19.65 -8.52
N PRO A 45 22.75 -20.78 -8.92
CA PRO A 45 24.12 -20.77 -9.46
C PRO A 45 24.33 -19.92 -10.71
N TRP A 46 23.27 -19.63 -11.46
CA TRP A 46 23.32 -18.85 -12.71
C TRP A 46 23.00 -17.37 -12.52
N VAL A 47 22.69 -16.92 -11.29
CA VAL A 47 22.42 -15.51 -11.00
C VAL A 47 23.72 -14.78 -10.74
N ASN A 48 24.14 -14.01 -11.74
CA ASN A 48 25.30 -13.13 -11.67
C ASN A 48 24.94 -11.77 -11.02
N GLU A 49 25.91 -10.86 -10.94
CA GLU A 49 25.70 -9.53 -10.32
C GLU A 49 24.62 -8.70 -11.02
N GLU A 50 24.47 -8.82 -12.34
CA GLU A 50 23.39 -8.15 -13.08
C GLU A 50 22.02 -8.70 -12.70
N GLY A 51 21.90 -10.02 -12.55
CA GLY A 51 20.69 -10.67 -12.05
C GLY A 51 20.32 -10.24 -10.64
N LYS A 52 21.30 -10.15 -9.72
CA LYS A 52 21.07 -9.63 -8.36
C LYS A 52 20.57 -8.18 -8.38
N LYS A 53 21.16 -7.34 -9.23
CA LYS A 53 20.70 -5.95 -9.43
C LYS A 53 19.28 -5.89 -9.97
N ALA A 54 18.92 -6.74 -10.95
CA ALA A 54 17.57 -6.81 -11.49
C ALA A 54 16.53 -7.22 -10.44
N ILE A 55 16.86 -8.16 -9.55
CA ILE A 55 16.03 -8.55 -8.41
C ILE A 55 15.82 -7.36 -7.47
N SER A 56 16.89 -6.66 -7.06
CA SER A 56 16.81 -5.48 -6.18
C SER A 56 15.94 -4.38 -6.79
N ASN A 57 16.18 -4.04 -8.07
CA ASN A 57 15.42 -3.02 -8.78
C ASN A 57 13.93 -3.38 -8.87
N SER A 58 13.61 -4.67 -9.08
CA SER A 58 12.22 -5.14 -9.14
C SER A 58 11.53 -4.97 -7.78
N THR A 59 12.20 -5.36 -6.69
CA THR A 59 11.71 -5.16 -5.33
C THR A 59 11.47 -3.68 -5.01
N GLU A 60 12.39 -2.80 -5.39
CA GLU A 60 12.22 -1.35 -5.21
C GLU A 60 11.03 -0.81 -6.01
N PHE A 61 10.86 -1.27 -7.26
CA PHE A 61 9.71 -0.90 -8.09
C PHE A 61 8.38 -1.33 -7.45
N TYR A 62 8.28 -2.56 -6.93
CA TYR A 62 7.07 -3.03 -6.25
C TYR A 62 6.75 -2.19 -5.01
N LYS A 63 7.75 -1.88 -4.18
CA LYS A 63 7.58 -1.00 -3.01
C LYS A 63 7.12 0.40 -3.40
N LYS A 64 7.68 0.96 -4.48
CA LYS A 64 7.25 2.26 -4.99
C LYS A 64 5.80 2.21 -5.48
N ALA A 65 5.45 1.23 -6.31
CA ALA A 65 4.09 1.07 -6.81
C ALA A 65 3.06 0.92 -5.68
N ARG A 66 3.40 0.16 -4.64
CA ARG A 66 2.58 0.01 -3.43
C ARG A 66 2.41 1.33 -2.68
N THR A 67 3.48 2.11 -2.54
CA THR A 67 3.46 3.43 -1.89
C THR A 67 2.60 4.42 -2.68
N ASP A 68 2.78 4.47 -4.01
CA ASP A 68 2.01 5.34 -4.89
C ASP A 68 0.51 5.00 -4.82
N PHE A 69 0.16 3.71 -4.77
CA PHE A 69 -1.21 3.26 -4.59
C PHE A 69 -1.80 3.74 -3.26
N LYS A 70 -1.07 3.61 -2.14
CA LYS A 70 -1.53 4.13 -0.85
C LYS A 70 -1.78 5.62 -0.90
N ASN A 71 -0.84 6.39 -1.45
CA ASN A 71 -0.97 7.84 -1.55
C ASN A 71 -2.23 8.23 -2.34
N ALA A 72 -2.49 7.55 -3.46
CA ALA A 72 -3.71 7.81 -4.25
C ALA A 72 -5.01 7.53 -3.48
N VAL A 73 -5.03 6.47 -2.65
CA VAL A 73 -6.19 6.15 -1.80
C VAL A 73 -6.33 7.16 -0.65
N ASP A 74 -5.24 7.53 0.00
CA ASP A 74 -5.22 8.54 1.07
C ASP A 74 -5.73 9.91 0.56
N ASP A 75 -5.27 10.33 -0.62
CA ASP A 75 -5.76 11.54 -1.30
C ASP A 75 -7.26 11.45 -1.61
N GLY A 76 -7.74 10.26 -1.99
CA GLY A 76 -9.16 9.99 -2.20
C GLY A 76 -9.97 10.18 -0.91
N PHE A 77 -9.50 9.63 0.21
CA PHE A 77 -10.14 9.82 1.51
C PHE A 77 -10.12 11.29 1.94
N ALA A 78 -9.00 12.01 1.77
CA ALA A 78 -8.92 13.43 2.09
C ALA A 78 -9.97 14.26 1.33
N LYS A 79 -10.13 14.04 0.02
CA LYS A 79 -11.16 14.69 -0.80
C LYS A 79 -12.59 14.35 -0.34
N MET A 80 -12.84 13.11 0.08
CA MET A 80 -14.13 12.71 0.63
C MET A 80 -14.41 13.40 1.96
N GLU A 81 -13.41 13.54 2.83
CA GLU A 81 -13.54 14.29 4.07
C GLU A 81 -13.85 15.78 3.80
N GLU A 82 -13.17 16.41 2.85
CA GLU A 82 -13.47 17.79 2.44
C GLU A 82 -14.90 17.96 1.91
N LEU A 83 -15.37 17.05 1.05
CA LEU A 83 -16.70 17.15 0.44
C LEU A 83 -17.86 16.91 1.41
N PHE A 84 -17.71 15.96 2.34
CA PHE A 84 -18.80 15.45 3.17
C PHE A 84 -18.73 15.84 4.64
N ILE A 85 -17.57 16.30 5.14
CA ILE A 85 -17.38 16.67 6.55
C ILE A 85 -17.23 18.19 6.72
N GLN A 86 -16.68 18.90 5.74
CA GLN A 86 -16.52 20.37 5.81
C GLN A 86 -17.73 21.18 5.29
N LYS A 87 -18.82 20.52 4.86
CA LYS A 87 -20.11 21.16 4.51
C LYS A 87 -21.19 20.93 5.55
#